data_AF-B7PTT2-F1
#
_entry.id   AF-B7PTT2-F1
#
_cell.length_a   1.000
_cell.length_b   1.000
_cell.length_c   1.000
_cell.angle_alpha   90.00
_cell.angle_beta   90.00
_cell.angle_gamma   90.00
#
_symmetry.space_group_name_H-M   'P 1'
#
loop_
_entity.id
_entity.type
_entity.pdbx_description
1 polymer ?
#
loop_
_entity_poly.entity_id
_entity_poly.type
_entity_poly.pdbx_seq_one_letter_code
_entity_poly.pdbx_strand_id
1 'polypeptide(L)'
;ASKDVTVGGFVIPEGSIVIASFWSVFYDAKFWGDPECFRPERFLVDGGTRAVKPDCFIPFSYGKRSCPGEVIANLEVFIYFTTLLQHFNVEPPPNGPKLVFDEVLGLSLRAKPQELVFRQR
;
A
#
# COMPACT_ATOMS: atom_id res chain seq x y z
N ALA A 1 22.11 1.70 -13.13
CA ALA A 1 21.95 3.13 -13.45
C ALA A 1 22.38 3.33 -14.90
N SER A 2 21.77 4.24 -15.66
CA SER A 2 22.11 4.43 -17.09
C SER A 2 23.37 5.28 -17.34
N LYS A 3 23.93 5.84 -16.27
CA LYS A 3 25.19 6.58 -16.19
C LYS A 3 25.55 6.74 -14.71
N ASP A 4 26.79 7.13 -14.42
CA ASP A 4 27.20 7.52 -13.08
C ASP A 4 26.31 8.64 -12.53
N VAL A 5 25.92 8.52 -11.26
CA VAL A 5 25.07 9.51 -10.58
C VAL A 5 25.40 9.59 -9.09
N THR A 6 25.34 10.78 -8.51
CA THR A 6 25.51 10.97 -7.06
C THR A 6 24.15 11.03 -6.37
N VAL A 7 23.93 10.19 -5.36
CA VAL A 7 22.72 10.17 -4.54
C VAL A 7 23.12 10.13 -3.06
N GLY A 8 22.60 11.06 -2.25
CA GLY A 8 22.91 11.11 -0.81
C GLY A 8 24.40 11.25 -0.48
N GLY A 9 25.20 11.84 -1.38
CA GLY A 9 26.65 11.95 -1.24
C GLY A 9 27.46 10.74 -1.74
N PHE A 10 26.79 9.67 -2.18
CA PHE A 10 27.45 8.48 -2.71
C PHE A 10 27.38 8.44 -4.24
N VAL A 11 28.47 8.04 -4.88
CA VAL A 11 28.50 7.78 -6.33
C VAL A 11 27.94 6.38 -6.60
N ILE A 12 26.90 6.30 -7.41
CA ILE A 12 26.33 5.07 -7.94
C ILE A 12 26.84 4.91 -9.38
N PRO A 13 27.73 3.93 -9.64
CA PRO A 13 28.26 3.72 -10.98
C PRO A 13 27.19 3.32 -12.01
N GLU A 14 27.45 3.64 -13.27
CA GLU A 14 26.74 3.10 -14.42
C GLU A 14 26.66 1.56 -14.35
N GLY A 15 25.53 1.00 -14.81
CA GLY A 15 25.28 -0.44 -14.77
C GLY A 15 24.79 -0.98 -13.43
N SER A 16 24.90 -0.21 -12.33
CA SER A 16 24.46 -0.68 -10.99
C SER A 16 22.97 -1.06 -10.94
N ILE A 17 22.64 -2.18 -10.30
CA ILE A 17 21.24 -2.53 -9.98
C ILE A 17 20.79 -1.63 -8.82
N VAL A 18 19.68 -0.92 -9.01
CA VAL A 18 19.09 -0.05 -7.98
C VAL A 18 17.77 -0.64 -7.55
N ILE A 19 17.64 -0.96 -6.26
CA ILE A 19 16.41 -1.47 -5.65
C ILE A 19 15.82 -0.35 -4.79
N ALA A 20 14.63 0.12 -5.15
CA ALA A 20 13.90 1.09 -4.36
C ALA A 20 13.20 0.38 -3.18
N SER A 21 13.55 0.76 -1.96
CA SER A 21 12.86 0.26 -0.76
C SER A 21 11.58 1.07 -0.52
N PHE A 22 10.45 0.57 -1.02
CA PHE A 22 9.15 1.19 -0.75
C PHE A 22 8.73 1.00 0.71
N TRP A 23 9.10 -0.14 1.31
CA TRP A 23 8.84 -0.41 2.72
C TRP A 23 9.41 0.68 3.62
N SER A 24 10.64 1.15 3.38
CA SER A 24 11.21 2.23 4.18
C SER A 24 10.47 3.56 4.02
N VAL A 25 9.81 3.82 2.89
CA VAL A 25 9.00 5.04 2.70
C VAL A 25 7.67 4.92 3.43
N PHE A 26 7.01 3.76 3.37
CA PHE A 26 5.72 3.52 4.02
C PHE A 26 5.83 3.32 5.53
N TYR A 27 7.01 2.93 6.03
CA TYR A 27 7.28 2.75 7.46
C TYR A 27 8.16 3.85 8.08
N ASP A 28 8.38 4.97 7.40
CA ASP A 28 9.10 6.10 8.00
C ASP A 28 8.18 6.89 8.95
N ALA A 29 8.48 6.84 10.25
CA ALA A 29 7.77 7.60 11.28
C ALA A 29 7.80 9.12 11.05
N LYS A 30 8.78 9.66 10.30
CA LYS A 30 8.82 11.09 9.97
C LYS A 30 7.67 11.51 9.04
N PHE A 31 7.22 10.60 8.17
CA PHE A 31 6.11 10.87 7.26
C PHE A 31 4.76 10.40 7.83
N TRP A 32 4.75 9.30 8.59
CA TRP A 32 3.50 8.63 8.99
C TRP A 32 3.18 8.71 10.49
N GLY A 33 4.13 9.17 11.31
CA GLY A 33 4.05 9.19 12.78
C GLY A 33 4.20 7.79 13.37
N ASP A 34 3.13 7.01 13.28
CA ASP A 34 2.96 5.66 13.84
C ASP A 34 2.66 4.64 12.72
N PRO A 35 3.60 4.40 11.79
CA PRO A 35 3.35 3.67 10.54
C PRO A 35 2.75 2.26 10.70
N GLU A 36 3.04 1.59 11.83
CA GLU A 36 2.51 0.26 12.19
C GLU A 36 0.98 0.28 12.43
N CYS A 37 0.39 1.44 12.74
CA CYS A 37 -1.04 1.58 12.98
C CYS A 37 -1.80 1.73 11.65
N PHE A 38 -2.78 0.86 11.40
CA PHE A 38 -3.77 1.07 10.34
C PHE A 38 -4.69 2.26 10.69
N ARG A 39 -4.42 3.43 10.09
CA ARG A 39 -5.13 4.69 10.37
C ARG A 39 -5.56 5.41 9.08
N PRO A 40 -6.79 5.15 8.56
CA PRO A 40 -7.31 5.80 7.36
C PRO A 40 -7.34 7.33 7.44
N GLU A 41 -7.45 7.89 8.64
CA GLU A 41 -7.53 9.32 8.92
C GLU A 41 -6.29 10.09 8.45
N ARG A 42 -5.15 9.43 8.21
CA ARG A 42 -3.96 10.06 7.62
C ARG A 42 -4.21 10.60 6.20
N PHE A 43 -5.22 10.08 5.53
CA PHE A 43 -5.61 10.47 4.18
C PHE A 43 -6.81 11.43 4.19
N LEU A 44 -7.21 11.94 5.35
CA LEU A 44 -8.36 12.81 5.50
C LEU A 44 -7.96 14.17 6.11
N VAL A 45 -8.54 15.23 5.58
CA VAL A 45 -8.36 16.61 6.06
C VAL A 45 -9.72 17.30 6.20
N ASP A 46 -9.74 18.55 6.68
CA ASP A 46 -10.95 19.36 6.83
C ASP A 46 -12.02 18.63 7.68
N GLY A 47 -11.59 18.05 8.79
CA GLY A 47 -12.46 17.31 9.71
C GLY A 47 -13.00 15.98 9.15
N GLY A 48 -12.39 15.43 8.10
CA GLY A 48 -12.81 14.16 7.49
C GLY A 48 -13.60 14.31 6.20
N THR A 49 -13.86 15.54 5.75
CA THR A 49 -14.73 15.81 4.59
C THR A 49 -14.01 15.74 3.24
N ARG A 50 -12.67 15.78 3.25
CA ARG A 50 -11.85 15.74 2.04
C ARG A 50 -10.73 14.73 2.17
N ALA A 51 -10.60 13.88 1.15
CA ALA A 51 -9.47 12.97 1.01
C ALA A 51 -8.26 13.67 0.37
N VAL A 52 -7.07 13.32 0.81
CA VAL A 52 -5.79 13.78 0.27
C VAL A 52 -4.86 12.59 0.03
N LYS A 53 -4.04 12.69 -1.02
CA LYS A 53 -2.95 11.75 -1.30
C LYS A 53 -1.63 12.42 -0.89
N PRO A 54 -0.98 11.99 0.21
CA PRO A 54 0.34 12.49 0.58
C PRO A 54 1.38 12.22 -0.52
N ASP A 55 2.33 13.11 -0.74
CA ASP A 55 3.37 12.93 -1.78
C ASP A 55 4.25 11.70 -1.53
N CYS A 56 4.43 11.31 -0.27
CA CYS A 56 5.14 10.09 0.12
C CYS A 56 4.34 8.80 -0.14
N PHE A 57 3.07 8.89 -0.53
CA PHE A 57 2.25 7.73 -0.88
C PHE A 57 2.49 7.31 -2.34
N ILE A 58 3.52 6.50 -2.55
CA ILE A 58 4.01 6.04 -3.86
C ILE A 58 3.90 4.52 -4.08
N PRO A 59 2.72 3.88 -3.89
CA PRO A 59 2.57 2.43 -4.05
C PRO A 59 2.83 1.94 -5.49
N PHE A 60 2.80 2.86 -6.45
CA PHE A 60 3.04 2.61 -7.87
C PHE A 60 4.41 3.10 -8.34
N SER A 61 5.39 3.22 -7.42
CA SER A 61 6.71 3.81 -7.68
C SER A 61 6.61 5.30 -8.07
N TYR A 62 7.71 5.88 -8.55
CA TYR A 62 7.80 7.29 -8.93
C TYR A 62 8.68 7.48 -10.18
N GLY A 63 8.46 8.58 -10.90
CA GLY A 63 9.25 8.99 -12.06
C GLY A 63 8.91 8.23 -13.34
N LYS A 64 9.83 8.21 -14.32
CA LYS A 64 9.60 7.68 -15.68
C LYS A 64 9.24 6.19 -15.75
N ARG A 65 9.42 5.46 -14.66
CA ARG A 65 9.12 4.02 -14.53
C ARG A 65 8.05 3.76 -13.47
N SER A 66 7.25 4.77 -13.12
CA SER A 66 6.03 4.53 -12.34
C SER A 66 5.12 3.52 -13.04
N CYS A 67 4.31 2.81 -12.27
CA CYS A 67 3.47 1.74 -12.80
C CYS A 67 2.51 2.31 -13.87
N PRO A 68 2.58 1.84 -15.13
CA PRO A 68 1.66 2.29 -16.16
C PRO A 68 0.20 1.87 -15.87
N GLY A 69 0.01 0.91 -14.96
CA GLY A 69 -1.30 0.43 -14.52
C GLY A 69 -1.89 1.17 -13.32
N GLU A 70 -1.29 2.26 -12.81
CA GLU A 70 -1.79 2.97 -11.61
C GLU A 70 -3.26 3.38 -11.76
N VAL A 71 -3.66 3.91 -12.91
CA VAL A 71 -5.03 4.39 -13.15
C VAL A 71 -6.03 3.24 -13.09
N ILE A 72 -5.77 2.13 -13.79
CA ILE A 72 -6.67 0.98 -13.81
C ILE A 72 -6.69 0.27 -12.46
N ALA A 73 -5.54 0.13 -11.79
CA ALA A 73 -5.48 -0.49 -10.46
C ALA A 73 -6.31 0.29 -9.43
N ASN A 74 -6.23 1.63 -9.42
CA ASN A 74 -7.05 2.44 -8.53
C ASN A 74 -8.55 2.31 -8.83
N LEU A 75 -8.92 2.26 -10.12
CA LEU A 75 -10.31 2.04 -10.54
C LEU A 75 -10.83 0.69 -10.05
N GLU A 76 -10.07 -0.38 -10.31
CA GLU A 76 -10.43 -1.74 -9.91
C GLU A 76 -10.55 -1.88 -8.39
N VAL A 77 -9.56 -1.38 -7.64
CA VAL A 77 -9.61 -1.40 -6.17
C VAL A 77 -10.83 -0.67 -5.66
N PHE A 78 -11.14 0.53 -6.19
CA PHE A 78 -12.32 1.29 -5.76
C PHE A 78 -13.62 0.54 -6.06
N ILE A 79 -13.79 0.05 -7.29
CA ILE A 79 -15.02 -0.64 -7.71
C ILE A 79 -15.19 -1.93 -6.90
N TYR A 80 -14.19 -2.81 -6.88
CA TYR A 80 -14.32 -4.09 -6.18
C TYR A 80 -14.53 -3.90 -4.69
N PHE A 81 -13.77 -3.00 -4.04
CA PHE A 81 -13.90 -2.78 -2.61
C PHE A 81 -15.27 -2.22 -2.24
N THR A 82 -15.75 -1.19 -2.97
CA THR A 82 -17.05 -0.59 -2.68
C THR A 82 -18.20 -1.54 -2.99
N THR A 83 -18.17 -2.27 -4.11
CA THR A 83 -19.19 -3.27 -4.45
C THR A 83 -19.26 -4.38 -3.41
N LEU A 84 -18.12 -4.92 -2.95
CA LEU A 84 -18.11 -5.95 -1.91
C LEU A 84 -18.76 -5.44 -0.62
N LEU A 85 -18.40 -4.24 -0.15
CA LEU A 85 -18.95 -3.68 1.09
C LEU A 85 -20.38 -3.14 0.97
N GLN A 86 -20.84 -2.83 -0.24
CA GLN A 86 -22.24 -2.48 -0.51
C GLN A 86 -23.17 -3.68 -0.38
N HIS A 87 -22.72 -4.86 -0.83
CA HIS A 87 -23.55 -6.07 -0.88
C HIS A 87 -23.33 -7.03 0.28
N PHE A 88 -22.18 -6.99 0.95
CA PHE A 88 -21.82 -7.95 1.98
C PHE A 88 -21.30 -7.29 3.26
N ASN A 89 -21.62 -7.90 4.39
CA ASN A 89 -20.87 -7.77 5.63
C ASN A 89 -19.76 -8.83 5.62
N VAL A 90 -18.51 -8.38 5.75
CA VAL A 90 -17.32 -9.24 5.78
C VAL A 90 -16.94 -9.46 7.25
N GLU A 91 -16.98 -10.72 7.68
CA GLU A 91 -16.85 -11.10 9.09
C GLU A 91 -15.82 -12.22 9.28
N PRO A 92 -15.19 -12.33 10.47
CA PRO A 92 -14.44 -13.52 10.82
C PRO A 92 -15.38 -14.75 10.92
N PRO A 93 -14.89 -15.97 10.66
CA PRO A 93 -15.70 -17.17 10.80
C PRO A 93 -16.23 -17.34 12.23
N PRO A 94 -17.53 -17.66 12.43
CA PRO A 94 -18.07 -17.88 13.76
C PRO A 94 -17.41 -19.11 14.39
N ASN A 95 -16.78 -18.91 15.55
CA ASN A 95 -15.96 -19.92 16.24
C ASN A 95 -14.70 -20.36 15.48
N GLY A 96 -14.26 -19.59 14.47
CA GLY A 96 -13.02 -19.84 13.74
C GLY A 96 -11.77 -19.39 14.51
N PRO A 97 -10.57 -19.66 13.95
CA PRO A 97 -9.34 -19.10 14.48
C PRO A 97 -9.38 -17.56 14.45
N LYS A 98 -8.65 -16.91 15.35
CA LYS A 98 -8.49 -15.45 15.32
C LYS A 98 -7.89 -15.03 13.98
N LEU A 99 -8.36 -13.90 13.44
CA LEU A 99 -7.78 -13.30 12.24
C LEU A 99 -6.30 -13.02 12.47
N VAL A 100 -5.51 -13.27 11.42
CA VAL A 100 -4.07 -13.05 11.41
C VAL A 100 -3.75 -11.98 10.39
N PHE A 101 -2.94 -11.00 10.78
CA PHE A 101 -2.53 -9.91 9.88
C PHE A 101 -1.08 -10.06 9.43
N ASP A 102 -0.51 -11.27 9.59
CA ASP A 102 0.82 -11.61 9.12
C ASP A 102 0.91 -11.57 7.59
N GLU A 103 2.08 -11.20 7.11
CA GLU A 103 2.39 -11.10 5.69
C GLU A 103 3.27 -12.27 5.23
N VAL A 104 3.06 -12.69 3.98
CA VAL A 104 3.94 -13.63 3.29
C VAL A 104 4.77 -12.84 2.29
N LEU A 105 6.05 -12.66 2.60
CA LEU A 105 7.01 -12.01 1.71
C LEU A 105 7.28 -12.87 0.47
N GLY A 106 7.02 -12.31 -0.70
CA GLY A 106 7.43 -12.84 -2.01
C GLY A 106 7.87 -11.70 -2.92
N LEU A 107 7.58 -11.80 -4.22
CA LEU A 107 7.76 -10.65 -5.15
C LEU A 107 6.89 -9.45 -4.73
N SER A 108 5.69 -9.72 -4.20
CA SER A 108 4.83 -8.78 -3.50
C SER A 108 4.58 -9.26 -2.07
N LEU A 109 4.24 -8.31 -1.19
CA LEU A 109 3.67 -8.62 0.12
C LEU A 109 2.23 -9.07 -0.06
N ARG A 110 1.89 -10.22 0.52
CA ARG A 110 0.54 -10.80 0.46
C ARG A 110 0.08 -11.14 1.86
N ALA A 111 -1.22 -10.97 2.13
CA ALA A 111 -1.80 -11.45 3.37
C ALA A 111 -1.66 -12.98 3.46
N LYS A 112 -1.40 -13.49 4.66
CA LYS A 112 -1.45 -14.92 4.93
C LYS A 112 -2.88 -15.44 4.63
N PRO A 113 -3.02 -16.56 3.86
CA PRO A 113 -4.33 -17.11 3.55
C PRO A 113 -5.13 -17.42 4.82
N GLN A 114 -6.36 -16.91 4.88
CA GLN A 114 -7.30 -17.15 5.97
C GLN A 114 -8.73 -17.06 5.46
N GLU A 115 -9.65 -17.69 6.18
CA GLU A 115 -11.07 -17.70 5.82
C GLU A 115 -11.79 -16.44 6.34
N LEU A 116 -12.70 -15.92 5.52
CA LEU A 116 -13.60 -14.82 5.85
C LEU A 116 -15.02 -15.22 5.44
N VAL A 117 -16.01 -14.75 6.18
CA VAL A 117 -17.43 -14.98 5.88
C VAL A 117 -18.02 -13.72 5.26
N PHE A 118 -18.61 -13.87 4.07
CA PHE A 118 -19.34 -12.80 3.38
C PHE A 118 -20.83 -13.05 3.56
N ARG A 119 -21.48 -12.27 4.43
CA ARG A 119 -22.94 -12.33 4.62
C ARG A 119 -23.60 -11.25 3.79
N GLN A 120 -24.57 -11.63 2.96
CA GLN A 120 -25.32 -10.63 2.19
C GLN A 120 -26.04 -9.65 3.14
N ARG A 121 -25.99 -8.37 2.78
CA ARG A 121 -26.71 -7.29 3.48
C ARG A 121 -28.21 -7.32 3.20
#